data_AF-A0A7S4U772-F1
#
_entry.id   AF-A0A7S4U772-F1
#
_cell.length_a   1.000
_cell.length_b   1.000
_cell.length_c   1.000
_cell.angle_alpha   90.00
_cell.angle_beta   90.00
_cell.angle_gamma   90.00
#
_symmetry.space_group_name_H-M   'P 1'
#
loop_
_entity.id
_entity.type
_entity.pdbx_description
1 polymer ?
#
loop_
_entity_poly.entity_id
_entity_poly.type
_entity_poly.pdbx_seq_one_letter_code
_entity_poly.pdbx_strand_id
1 'polypeptide(L)'
;VEEEKGPILICLPGLAEITRLYEELTARREQLGSGWVIYPLHSSLSSEEQRAVFERGGRGRRKVIVGTNIAETSITIDDVTMVIDSCRMKENRWDAQRNISSLQEDFVSQASARQRRGRAGRVKPGVCYHLVSSCRFNSFKEYQVSPLLPSPL
;
A
#
# COMPACT_ATOMS: atom_id res chain seq x y z
N VAL A 1 19.63 10.30 22.39
CA VAL A 1 19.29 10.47 20.95
C VAL A 1 17.88 9.94 20.81
N GLU A 2 16.88 10.80 20.60
CA GLU A 2 15.53 10.30 20.30
C GLU A 2 15.59 9.55 18.96
N GLU A 3 15.19 8.29 18.94
CA GLU A 3 15.09 7.53 17.70
C GLU A 3 14.02 8.18 16.81
N GLU A 4 14.44 8.79 15.70
CA GLU A 4 13.50 9.28 14.69
C GLU A 4 12.69 8.09 14.14
N LYS A 5 11.40 8.09 14.49
CA LYS A 5 10.42 7.11 14.00
C LYS A 5 10.38 7.17 12.47
N GLY A 6 10.74 6.07 11.81
CA GLY A 6 10.82 6.03 10.35
C GLY A 6 9.45 6.13 9.66
N PRO A 7 9.42 6.29 8.33
CA PRO A 7 8.18 6.35 7.55
C PRO A 7 7.21 5.18 7.81
N ILE A 8 5.92 5.49 7.65
CA ILE A 8 4.82 4.52 7.62
C ILE A 8 4.36 4.33 6.18
N LEU A 9 4.15 3.10 5.76
CA LEU A 9 3.48 2.74 4.51
C LEU A 9 2.12 2.09 4.81
N ILE A 10 1.05 2.59 4.19
CA ILE A 10 -0.31 2.06 4.29
C ILE A 10 -0.70 1.52 2.91
N CYS A 11 -0.96 0.21 2.81
CA CYS A 11 -1.32 -0.46 1.58
C CYS A 11 -2.85 -0.63 1.46
N LEU A 12 -3.43 0.04 0.46
CA LEU A 12 -4.87 0.07 0.15
C LEU A 12 -5.15 -0.48 -1.26
N PRO A 13 -6.37 -0.94 -1.56
CA PRO A 13 -6.66 -1.62 -2.82
C PRO A 13 -6.70 -0.69 -4.05
N GLY A 14 -7.00 0.60 -3.90
CA GLY A 14 -7.10 1.52 -5.03
C GLY A 14 -7.20 2.99 -4.66
N LEU A 15 -7.31 3.84 -5.69
CA LEU A 15 -7.33 5.30 -5.57
C LEU A 15 -8.46 5.80 -4.67
N ALA A 16 -9.67 5.24 -4.77
CA ALA A 16 -10.81 5.68 -3.97
C ALA A 16 -10.55 5.55 -2.47
N GLU A 17 -9.95 4.43 -2.05
CA GLU A 17 -9.61 4.19 -0.65
C GLU A 17 -8.44 5.09 -0.19
N ILE A 18 -7.46 5.33 -1.08
CA ILE A 18 -6.34 6.25 -0.83
C ILE A 18 -6.84 7.67 -0.60
N THR A 19 -7.66 8.19 -1.51
CA THR A 19 -8.20 9.56 -1.43
C THR A 19 -9.02 9.73 -0.16
N ARG A 20 -9.92 8.78 0.14
CA ARG A 20 -10.73 8.84 1.37
C ARG A 20 -9.87 8.88 2.64
N LEU A 21 -8.86 8.02 2.74
CA LEU A 21 -7.98 8.00 3.92
C LEU A 21 -7.13 9.28 3.99
N TYR A 22 -6.61 9.75 2.85
CA TYR A 22 -5.84 10.98 2.77
C TYR A 22 -6.65 12.19 3.25
N GLU A 23 -7.90 12.32 2.80
CA GLU A 23 -8.83 13.37 3.22
C GLU A 23 -9.16 13.26 4.72
N GLU A 24 -9.47 12.06 5.22
CA GLU A 24 -9.79 11.84 6.63
C GLU A 24 -8.61 12.20 7.56
N LEU A 25 -7.39 11.78 7.20
CA LEU A 25 -6.19 12.11 7.96
C LEU A 25 -5.84 13.59 7.87
N THR A 26 -6.07 14.23 6.71
CA THR A 26 -5.84 15.66 6.52
C THR A 26 -6.84 16.50 7.31
N ALA A 27 -8.12 16.11 7.32
CA ALA A 27 -9.17 16.76 8.10
C ALA A 27 -8.92 16.67 9.62
N ARG A 28 -8.30 15.57 10.08
CA ARG A 28 -7.93 15.38 11.49
C ARG A 28 -6.55 15.92 11.84
N ARG A 29 -5.89 16.67 10.96
CA ARG A 29 -4.51 17.13 11.15
C ARG A 29 -4.32 17.94 12.45
N GLU A 30 -5.31 18.75 12.84
CA GLU A 30 -5.24 19.51 14.09
C GLU A 30 -5.29 18.60 15.33
N GLN A 31 -6.08 17.52 15.27
CA GLN A 31 -6.21 16.53 16.35
C GLN A 31 -4.98 15.61 16.45
N LEU A 32 -4.36 15.28 15.30
CA LEU A 32 -3.18 14.43 15.20
C LEU A 32 -1.87 15.18 15.47
N GLY A 33 -1.92 16.52 15.46
CA GLY A 33 -0.76 17.41 15.56
C GLY A 33 0.03 17.54 14.25
N SER A 34 0.97 18.48 14.22
CA SER A 34 1.79 18.81 13.04
C SER A 34 2.92 17.82 12.74
N GLY A 35 3.07 16.78 13.57
CA GLY A 35 4.17 15.80 13.54
C GLY A 35 4.13 14.81 12.37
N TRP A 36 3.29 15.00 11.35
CA TRP A 36 3.14 14.06 10.24
C TRP A 36 3.02 14.75 8.88
N VAL A 37 3.49 14.10 7.83
CA VAL A 37 3.28 14.50 6.42
C VAL A 37 2.72 13.29 5.68
N ILE A 38 1.61 13.46 4.96
CA ILE A 38 0.91 12.37 4.29
C ILE A 38 1.10 12.51 2.78
N TYR A 39 1.45 11.43 2.10
CA TYR A 39 1.64 11.37 0.66
C TYR A 39 0.76 10.28 0.05
N PRO A 40 -0.17 10.61 -0.86
CA PRO A 40 -0.87 9.61 -1.66
C PRO A 40 0.08 9.02 -2.71
N LEU A 41 -0.08 7.74 -3.03
CA LEU A 41 0.72 7.05 -4.04
C LEU A 41 -0.14 6.09 -4.87
N HIS A 42 -0.40 6.46 -6.12
CA HIS A 42 -1.17 5.68 -7.08
C HIS A 42 -0.62 5.88 -8.50
N SER A 43 -0.84 4.92 -9.40
CA SER A 43 -0.25 4.92 -10.76
C SER A 43 -0.84 6.01 -11.66
N SER A 44 -2.06 6.46 -11.34
CA SER A 44 -2.73 7.55 -12.04
C SER A 44 -2.26 8.94 -11.61
N LEU A 45 -1.44 9.05 -10.55
CA LEU A 45 -0.87 10.35 -10.16
C LEU A 45 0.19 10.77 -11.17
N SER A 46 0.36 12.08 -11.33
CA SER A 46 1.41 12.63 -12.17
C SER A 46 2.81 12.21 -11.67
N SER A 47 3.80 12.24 -12.57
CA SER A 47 5.18 11.92 -12.21
C SER A 47 5.73 12.82 -11.10
N GLU A 48 5.26 14.06 -11.01
CA GLU A 48 5.64 15.00 -9.96
C GLU A 48 5.06 14.59 -8.60
N GLU A 49 3.76 14.28 -8.55
CA GLU A 49 3.10 13.79 -7.33
C GLU A 49 3.69 12.47 -6.84
N GLN A 50 4.01 11.54 -7.74
CA GLN A 50 4.67 10.29 -7.37
C GLN A 50 6.08 10.54 -6.82
N ARG A 51 6.80 11.56 -7.33
CA ARG A 51 8.14 11.91 -6.85
C ARG A 51 8.15 12.53 -5.46
N ALA A 52 7.06 13.21 -5.07
CA ALA A 52 6.93 13.82 -3.75
C ALA A 52 7.13 12.80 -2.60
N VAL A 53 6.82 11.52 -2.85
CA VAL A 53 7.04 10.43 -1.86
C VAL A 53 8.52 10.23 -1.50
N PHE A 54 9.46 10.61 -2.37
CA PHE A 54 10.90 10.47 -2.13
C PHE A 54 11.50 11.66 -1.37
N GLU A 55 10.80 12.78 -1.27
CA GLU A 55 11.27 13.94 -0.51
C GLU A 55 11.44 13.58 0.97
N ARG A 56 12.54 13.97 1.61
CA ARG A 56 12.70 13.71 3.05
C ARG A 56 11.60 14.42 3.82
N GLY A 57 11.01 13.73 4.80
CA GLY A 57 10.09 14.38 5.73
C GLY A 57 10.81 15.54 6.40
N GLY A 58 10.19 16.73 6.42
CA GLY A 58 10.76 17.88 7.13
C GLY A 58 11.11 17.51 8.58
N ARG A 59 12.16 18.13 9.14
CA ARG A 59 12.65 17.85 10.50
C ARG A 59 11.48 17.81 11.50
N GLY A 60 11.44 16.77 12.33
CA GLY A 60 10.40 16.59 13.35
C GLY A 60 9.03 16.12 12.83
N ARG A 61 8.90 15.78 11.53
CA ARG A 61 7.65 15.23 10.97
C ARG A 61 7.86 13.81 10.45
N ARG A 62 6.98 12.92 10.85
CA ARG A 62 6.96 11.53 10.40
C ARG A 62 6.20 11.41 9.07
N LYS A 63 6.86 10.82 8.08
CA LYS A 63 6.26 10.56 6.77
C LYS A 63 5.24 9.40 6.85
N VAL A 64 4.08 9.58 6.23
CA VAL A 64 3.04 8.58 6.04
C VAL A 64 2.73 8.49 4.55
N ILE A 65 2.75 7.29 4.00
CA ILE A 65 2.55 7.05 2.57
C ILE A 65 1.33 6.16 2.45
N VAL A 66 0.33 6.61 1.69
CA VAL A 66 -0.92 5.90 1.50
C VAL A 66 -1.01 5.50 0.03
N GLY A 67 -0.90 4.21 -0.27
CA GLY A 67 -0.78 3.77 -1.65
C GLY A 67 -1.23 2.35 -1.93
N THR A 68 -1.16 1.97 -3.21
CA THR A 68 -1.45 0.60 -3.66
C THR A 68 -0.21 -0.29 -3.65
N ASN A 69 -0.34 -1.47 -4.24
CA ASN A 69 0.74 -2.41 -4.58
C ASN A 69 1.83 -1.82 -5.51
N ILE A 70 1.76 -0.57 -5.95
CA ILE A 70 2.89 0.10 -6.63
C ILE A 70 4.11 0.18 -5.70
N ALA A 71 3.87 0.24 -4.39
CA ALA A 71 4.92 0.12 -3.39
C ALA A 71 5.52 -1.30 -3.28
N GLU A 72 4.93 -2.31 -3.94
CA GLU A 72 5.29 -3.73 -3.82
C GLU A 72 6.44 -4.13 -4.76
N THR A 73 6.57 -3.51 -5.94
CA THR A 73 7.59 -3.85 -6.95
C THR A 73 8.47 -2.68 -7.39
N SER A 74 7.90 -1.49 -7.65
CA SER A 74 8.59 -0.47 -8.44
C SER A 74 9.15 0.72 -7.66
N ILE A 75 8.78 0.90 -6.39
CA ILE A 75 9.18 2.07 -5.59
C ILE A 75 9.93 1.61 -4.33
N THR A 76 11.18 2.05 -4.21
CA THR A 76 11.98 1.88 -2.99
C THR A 76 11.88 3.17 -2.18
N ILE A 77 10.96 3.21 -1.24
CA ILE A 77 11.01 4.21 -0.17
C ILE A 77 11.95 3.62 0.88
N ASP A 78 13.14 4.20 0.98
CA ASP A 78 14.11 3.82 1.99
C ASP A 78 13.54 4.07 3.39
N ASP A 79 13.99 3.27 4.36
CA ASP A 79 13.75 3.47 5.80
C ASP A 79 12.33 3.27 6.35
N VAL A 80 11.38 2.71 5.58
CA VAL A 80 10.06 2.35 6.12
C VAL A 80 10.22 1.45 7.35
N THR A 81 9.61 1.86 8.46
CA THR A 81 9.64 1.13 9.75
C THR A 81 8.33 0.46 10.08
N MET A 82 7.25 0.88 9.43
CA MET A 82 5.92 0.39 9.72
C MET A 82 5.15 0.23 8.43
N VAL A 83 4.60 -0.96 8.23
CA VAL A 83 3.65 -1.26 7.16
C VAL A 83 2.29 -1.55 7.79
N ILE A 84 1.24 -0.91 7.29
CA ILE A 84 -0.15 -1.21 7.62
C ILE A 84 -0.80 -1.73 6.33
N ASP A 85 -1.12 -3.01 6.30
CA ASP A 85 -1.59 -3.69 5.10
C ASP A 85 -3.06 -4.07 5.25
N SER A 86 -3.92 -3.51 4.38
CA SER A 86 -5.33 -3.92 4.27
C SER A 86 -5.49 -5.35 3.77
N CYS A 87 -4.44 -5.95 3.22
CA CYS A 87 -4.43 -7.24 2.56
C CYS A 87 -5.44 -7.35 1.40
N ARG A 88 -5.83 -6.20 0.82
CA ARG A 88 -6.69 -6.12 -0.36
C ARG A 88 -5.89 -5.62 -1.58
N MET A 89 -6.40 -5.94 -2.75
CA MET A 89 -5.94 -5.44 -4.04
C MET A 89 -7.10 -5.43 -5.03
N LYS A 90 -6.98 -4.62 -6.08
CA LYS A 90 -7.87 -4.66 -7.24
C LYS A 90 -7.14 -5.33 -8.40
N GLU A 91 -7.75 -6.35 -9.00
CA GLU A 91 -7.23 -7.05 -10.17
C GLU A 91 -8.25 -7.07 -11.31
N ASN A 92 -7.77 -7.01 -12.54
CA ASN A 92 -8.64 -7.06 -13.71
C ASN A 92 -8.98 -8.54 -13.98
N ARG A 93 -10.26 -8.88 -13.93
CA ARG A 93 -10.77 -10.23 -14.18
C ARG A 93 -11.60 -10.28 -15.46
N TRP A 94 -11.32 -11.30 -16.25
CA TRP A 94 -12.08 -11.64 -17.44
C TRP A 94 -13.26 -12.55 -17.10
N ASP A 95 -14.47 -12.15 -17.47
CA ASP A 95 -15.67 -12.99 -17.44
C ASP A 95 -15.90 -13.54 -18.85
N ALA A 96 -15.53 -14.81 -19.06
CA ALA A 96 -15.65 -15.47 -20.36
C ALA A 96 -17.10 -15.66 -20.83
N GLN A 97 -18.07 -15.73 -19.92
CA GLN A 97 -19.48 -15.87 -20.28
C GLN A 97 -20.06 -14.55 -20.79
N ARG A 98 -19.59 -13.42 -20.23
CA ARG A 98 -20.06 -12.08 -20.58
C ARG A 98 -19.18 -11.35 -21.59
N ASN A 99 -18.00 -11.89 -21.89
CA ASN A 99 -16.99 -11.26 -22.76
C ASN A 99 -16.60 -9.85 -22.28
N ILE A 100 -16.50 -9.67 -20.95
CA ILE A 100 -16.22 -8.38 -20.31
C ILE A 100 -15.07 -8.54 -19.32
N SER A 101 -14.18 -7.55 -19.29
CA SER A 101 -13.16 -7.39 -18.25
C SER A 101 -13.65 -6.41 -17.19
N SER A 102 -13.49 -6.77 -15.91
CA SER A 102 -13.88 -5.90 -14.78
C SER A 102 -12.80 -5.87 -13.71
N LEU A 103 -12.62 -4.69 -13.10
CA LEU A 103 -11.72 -4.53 -11.96
C LEU A 103 -12.43 -5.00 -10.69
N GLN A 104 -11.97 -6.11 -10.12
CA GLN A 104 -12.55 -6.69 -8.91
C GLN A 104 -11.59 -6.58 -7.73
N GLU A 105 -12.13 -6.29 -6.55
CA GLU A 105 -11.37 -6.35 -5.31
C GLU A 105 -11.27 -7.80 -4.82
N ASP A 106 -10.06 -8.23 -4.48
CA ASP A 106 -9.80 -9.52 -3.82
C ASP A 106 -8.74 -9.35 -2.73
N PHE A 107 -8.56 -10.40 -1.93
CA PHE A 107 -7.44 -10.51 -1.03
C PHE A 107 -6.12 -10.70 -1.79
N VAL A 108 -5.05 -10.18 -1.22
CA VAL A 108 -3.70 -10.43 -1.70
C VAL A 108 -3.29 -11.89 -1.44
N SER A 109 -2.32 -12.39 -2.20
CA SER A 109 -1.68 -13.67 -1.89
C SER A 109 -0.87 -13.56 -0.62
N GLN A 110 -0.57 -14.71 -0.01
CA GLN A 110 0.41 -14.77 1.07
C GLN A 110 1.78 -14.26 0.60
N ALA A 111 2.19 -14.57 -0.63
CA ALA A 111 3.43 -14.05 -1.22
C ALA A 111 3.43 -12.51 -1.32
N SER A 112 2.36 -11.90 -1.85
CA SER A 112 2.20 -10.44 -1.91
C SER A 112 2.22 -9.80 -0.52
N ALA A 113 1.50 -10.36 0.45
CA ALA A 113 1.54 -9.86 1.83
C ALA A 113 2.94 -9.95 2.45
N ARG A 114 3.69 -11.03 2.19
CA ARG A 114 5.09 -11.17 2.61
C ARG A 114 6.00 -10.13 1.93
N GLN A 115 5.75 -9.80 0.66
CA GLN A 115 6.47 -8.74 -0.05
C GLN A 115 6.18 -7.36 0.55
N ARG A 116 4.92 -7.05 0.87
CA ARG A 116 4.53 -5.81 1.58
C ARG A 116 5.20 -5.73 2.95
N ARG A 117 5.18 -6.80 3.72
CA ARG A 117 5.91 -6.90 5.00
C ARG A 117 7.39 -6.58 4.84
N GLY A 118 8.03 -7.09 3.79
CA GLY A 118 9.44 -6.84 3.49
C GLY A 118 9.80 -5.38 3.16
N ARG A 119 8.81 -4.48 3.07
CA ARG A 119 9.04 -3.03 2.98
C ARG A 119 9.40 -2.43 4.34
N ALA A 120 8.92 -2.98 5.44
CA ALA A 120 9.45 -2.69 6.75
C ALA A 120 10.70 -3.55 7.02
N GLY A 121 11.70 -3.02 7.72
CA GLY A 121 12.81 -3.84 8.20
C GLY A 121 14.07 -3.85 7.33
N ARG A 122 14.14 -3.05 6.25
CA ARG A 122 15.31 -3.03 5.35
C ARG A 122 16.56 -2.42 5.97
N VAL A 123 16.41 -1.25 6.60
CA VAL A 123 17.55 -0.47 7.15
C VAL A 123 17.59 -0.51 8.67
N LYS A 124 16.41 -0.64 9.30
CA LYS A 124 16.22 -0.75 10.75
C LYS A 124 15.06 -1.69 11.05
N PRO A 125 14.98 -2.28 12.26
CA PRO A 125 13.85 -3.11 12.66
C PRO A 125 12.52 -2.43 12.37
N GLY A 126 11.58 -3.19 11.83
CA GLY A 126 10.28 -2.68 11.43
C GLY A 126 9.16 -3.65 11.76
N VAL A 127 7.93 -3.14 11.74
CA VAL A 127 6.71 -3.89 12.04
C VAL A 127 5.77 -3.85 10.85
N CYS A 128 5.04 -4.95 10.63
CA CYS A 128 3.97 -5.01 9.66
C CYS A 128 2.69 -5.46 10.34
N TYR A 129 1.62 -4.69 10.16
CA TYR A 129 0.28 -4.99 10.63
C TYR A 129 -0.57 -5.42 9.44
N HIS A 130 -0.97 -6.68 9.41
CA HIS A 130 -1.99 -7.17 8.48
C HIS A 130 -3.37 -6.97 9.12
N LEU A 131 -4.26 -6.23 8.46
CA LEU A 131 -5.61 -5.90 8.97
C LEU A 131 -6.61 -7.03 8.75
N VAL A 132 -6.20 -8.26 9.03
CA VAL A 132 -6.99 -9.49 8.88
C VAL A 132 -6.67 -10.46 10.02
N SER A 133 -7.61 -11.34 10.36
CA SER A 133 -7.34 -12.40 11.33
C SER A 133 -6.38 -13.45 10.76
N SER A 134 -5.67 -14.17 11.63
CA SER A 134 -4.78 -15.27 11.21
C SER A 134 -5.53 -16.36 10.44
N CYS A 135 -6.76 -16.69 10.83
CA CYS A 135 -7.62 -17.64 10.11
C CYS A 135 -7.90 -17.17 8.67
N ARG A 136 -8.22 -15.88 8.50
CA ARG A 136 -8.43 -15.28 7.17
C ARG A 136 -7.13 -15.28 6.34
N PHE A 137 -6.01 -14.90 6.95
CA PHE A 137 -4.72 -14.88 6.27
C PHE A 137 -4.31 -16.28 5.77
N ASN A 138 -4.53 -17.31 6.58
CA ASN A 138 -4.23 -18.70 6.21
C ASN A 138 -5.12 -19.23 5.08
N SER A 139 -6.28 -18.59 4.82
CA SER A 139 -7.14 -18.93 3.69
C SER A 139 -6.74 -18.24 2.38
N PHE A 140 -5.72 -17.38 2.37
CA PHE A 140 -5.25 -16.71 1.16
C PHE A 140 -4.54 -17.69 0.24
N LYS A 141 -4.63 -17.44 -1.07
CA LYS A 141 -3.82 -18.14 -2.09
C LYS A 141 -2.33 -17.92 -1.79
N GLU A 142 -1.50 -18.93 -1.99
CA GLU A 142 -0.04 -18.79 -1.77
C GLU A 142 0.55 -17.77 -2.76
N TYR A 143 0.12 -17.82 -4.03
CA TYR A 143 0.53 -16.92 -5.10
C TYR A 143 -0.67 -16.41 -5.88
N GLN A 144 -0.49 -15.24 -6.49
CA GLN A 144 -1.47 -14.67 -7.39
C GLN A 144 -1.49 -15.41 -8.72
N VAL A 145 -2.69 -15.70 -9.20
CA VAL A 145 -2.90 -16.38 -10.46
C VAL A 145 -2.49 -15.42 -11.57
N SER A 146 -1.57 -15.85 -12.44
CA SER A 146 -1.10 -15.01 -13.55
C SER A 146 -2.27 -14.62 -14.46
N PRO A 147 -2.39 -13.35 -14.87
CA PRO A 147 -3.36 -12.92 -15.87
C PRO A 147 -3.20 -13.60 -17.24
N LEU A 148 -2.08 -14.31 -17.48
CA LEU A 148 -1.77 -15.00 -18.73
C LEU A 148 -2.57 -16.30 -18.97
N LEU A 149 -3.50 -16.67 -18.08
CA LEU A 149 -4.50 -17.68 -18.44
C LEU A 149 -5.38 -17.10 -19.57
N PRO A 150 -5.57 -17.86 -20.67
CA PRO A 150 -5.89 -17.28 -21.96
C PRO A 150 -7.25 -16.58 -21.94
N SER A 151 -7.24 -15.27 -22.10
CA SER A 151 -8.29 -14.61 -22.87
C SER A 151 -8.39 -15.37 -24.20
N PRO A 152 -9.58 -15.79 -24.66
CA PRO A 152 -9.69 -16.36 -25.99
C PRO A 152 -9.13 -15.35 -27.01
N LEU A 153 -8.25 -15.84 -27.89
CA LEU A 153 -7.65 -15.07 -28.99
C LEU A 153 -8.73 -14.51 -29.93
#